data_AF-A0AAJ3UDP0-F1
#
_entry.id   AF-A0AAJ3UDP0-F1
#
_cell.length_a   1.000
_cell.length_b   1.000
_cell.length_c   1.000
_cell.angle_alpha   90.00
_cell.angle_beta   90.00
_cell.angle_gamma   90.00
#
_symmetry.space_group_name_H-M   'P 1'
#
loop_
_entity.id
_entity.type
_entity.pdbx_description
1 polymer ?
#
loop_
_entity_poly.entity_id
_entity_poly.type
_entity_poly.pdbx_seq_one_letter_code
_entity_poly.pdbx_strand_id
1 'polypeptide(L)'
;MASARMRTALGAVLAAASALLGGSVLAHAEAAKPPAASTVILSLSPRTVRWATVYKVPDPAGHDPYYHVEVIEKERHTPPWQFKRLAAHIVVTSEALERSLLEQKAKTYFYKDIEFRIAYQAWRELSQAQRDAVVCRTAILECIGKSDSM
;
A
#
# COMPACT_ATOMS: atom_id res chain seq x y z
N MET A 1 6.95 64.58 59.37
CA MET A 1 5.59 64.73 58.82
C MET A 1 5.71 65.16 57.36
N ALA A 2 4.80 64.65 56.53
CA ALA A 2 4.94 64.44 55.09
C ALA A 2 5.30 65.69 54.25
N SER A 3 6.15 65.47 53.24
CA SER A 3 6.47 66.44 52.19
C SER A 3 5.68 66.15 50.91
N ALA A 4 5.56 67.21 50.11
CA ALA A 4 4.44 67.54 49.24
C ALA A 4 4.44 66.90 47.85
N ARG A 5 3.26 67.03 47.23
CA ARG A 5 2.81 66.61 45.89
C ARG A 5 3.65 67.14 44.72
N MET A 6 3.65 66.39 43.61
CA MET A 6 3.59 66.82 42.19
C MET A 6 3.91 65.59 41.32
N ARG A 7 3.35 65.29 40.14
CA ARG A 7 2.56 66.02 39.13
C ARG A 7 1.69 65.02 38.37
N THR A 8 0.51 65.52 38.00
CA THR A 8 -0.32 65.16 36.84
C THR A 8 0.47 64.95 35.55
N ALA A 9 0.08 64.00 34.70
CA ALA A 9 -0.65 64.31 33.46
C ALA A 9 -0.95 63.06 32.61
N LEU A 10 -2.23 62.96 32.25
CA LEU A 10 -2.84 62.59 30.98
C LEU A 10 -2.18 61.51 30.09
N GLY A 11 -3.00 60.52 29.75
CA GLY A 11 -2.79 59.70 28.56
C GLY A 11 -3.86 58.63 28.39
N ALA A 12 -5.10 59.05 28.13
CA ALA A 12 -6.15 58.15 27.67
C ALA A 12 -5.89 57.77 26.21
N VAL A 13 -5.88 56.47 25.86
CA VAL A 13 -6.24 56.02 24.50
C VAL A 13 -6.93 54.66 24.58
N LEU A 14 -7.99 54.56 23.77
CA LEU A 14 -8.99 53.51 23.66
C LEU A 14 -8.49 52.17 23.10
N ALA A 15 -9.18 51.12 23.56
CA ALA A 15 -9.76 49.98 22.83
C ALA A 15 -9.00 49.29 21.69
N ALA A 16 -8.90 47.97 21.79
CA ALA A 16 -9.14 47.08 20.65
C ALA A 16 -9.62 45.70 21.14
N ALA A 17 -10.91 45.43 20.97
CA ALA A 17 -11.47 44.09 21.06
C ALA A 17 -10.99 43.28 19.86
N SER A 18 -10.28 42.18 20.08
CA SER A 18 -9.91 41.24 19.02
C SER A 18 -10.89 40.07 19.02
N ALA A 19 -11.78 40.07 18.03
CA ALA A 19 -12.67 38.96 17.71
C ALA A 19 -11.82 37.77 17.24
N LEU A 20 -11.82 36.67 18.01
CA LEU A 20 -11.26 35.40 17.60
C LEU A 20 -12.25 34.72 16.64
N LEU A 21 -12.11 35.02 15.34
CA LEU A 21 -12.70 34.23 14.26
C LEU A 21 -11.95 32.89 14.21
N GLY A 22 -12.54 31.86 14.81
CA GLY A 22 -12.11 30.48 14.64
C GLY A 22 -12.34 30.04 13.20
N GLY A 23 -11.31 30.21 12.36
CA GLY A 23 -11.30 29.65 11.02
C GLY A 23 -11.24 28.13 11.10
N SER A 24 -12.35 27.48 10.73
CA SER A 24 -12.36 26.05 10.48
C SER A 24 -11.41 25.76 9.32
N VAL A 25 -10.20 25.29 9.63
CA VAL A 25 -9.32 24.69 8.62
C VAL A 25 -9.99 23.38 8.22
N LEU A 26 -10.80 23.42 7.16
CA LEU A 26 -11.19 22.23 6.43
C LEU A 26 -9.92 21.69 5.76
N ALA A 27 -9.17 20.89 6.53
CA ALA A 27 -8.15 20.01 5.98
C ALA A 27 -8.86 19.15 4.93
N HIS A 28 -8.65 19.48 3.66
CA HIS A 28 -9.03 18.59 2.58
C HIS A 28 -8.22 17.32 2.82
N ALA A 29 -8.89 16.25 3.24
CA ALA A 29 -8.31 14.93 3.16
C ALA A 29 -8.09 14.69 1.67
N GLU A 30 -6.87 14.92 1.20
CA GLU A 30 -6.46 14.50 -0.12
C GLU A 30 -6.73 13.00 -0.15
N ALA A 31 -7.67 12.57 -1.00
CA ALA A 31 -7.99 11.16 -1.14
C ALA A 31 -6.67 10.47 -1.46
N ALA A 32 -6.14 9.72 -0.50
CA ALA A 32 -4.85 9.07 -0.63
C ALA A 32 -4.87 8.30 -1.95
N LYS A 33 -4.09 8.78 -2.93
CA LYS A 33 -3.97 8.13 -4.22
C LYS A 33 -3.64 6.67 -3.90
N PRO A 34 -4.48 5.69 -4.28
CA PRO A 34 -4.15 4.31 -4.04
C PRO A 34 -2.74 4.08 -4.59
N PRO A 35 -1.85 3.39 -3.86
CA PRO A 35 -0.54 3.06 -4.40
C PRO A 35 -0.77 2.48 -5.80
N ALA A 36 -0.03 2.96 -6.79
CA ALA A 36 -0.22 2.58 -8.18
C ALA A 36 0.10 1.09 -8.32
N ALA A 37 -0.86 0.23 -8.00
CA ALA A 37 -0.71 -1.20 -8.03
C ALA A 37 -0.59 -1.60 -9.50
N SER A 38 0.58 -2.07 -9.89
CA SER A 38 0.80 -2.59 -11.24
C SER A 38 0.31 -4.03 -11.32
N THR A 39 -0.34 -4.39 -12.42
CA THR A 39 -0.79 -5.76 -12.68
C THR A 39 0.16 -6.45 -13.67
N VAL A 40 0.58 -7.67 -13.36
CA VAL A 40 1.40 -8.52 -14.22
C VAL A 40 0.59 -9.75 -14.62
N ILE A 41 0.44 -10.01 -15.92
CA ILE A 41 -0.18 -11.25 -16.40
C ILE A 41 0.84 -12.37 -16.29
N LEU A 42 0.46 -13.47 -15.64
CA LEU A 42 1.34 -14.62 -15.40
C LEU A 42 1.05 -15.77 -16.36
N SER A 43 -0.23 -15.94 -16.72
CA SER A 43 -0.64 -16.93 -17.72
C SER A 43 -2.00 -16.56 -18.29
N LEU A 44 -2.21 -16.83 -19.58
CA LEU A 44 -3.47 -16.60 -20.27
C LEU A 44 -3.81 -17.83 -21.11
N SER A 45 -5.02 -18.35 -20.92
CA SER A 45 -5.59 -19.43 -21.73
C SER A 45 -7.01 -19.07 -22.19
N PRO A 46 -7.62 -19.86 -23.10
CA PRO A 46 -9.02 -19.65 -23.47
C PRO A 46 -9.98 -19.68 -22.28
N ARG A 47 -9.67 -20.44 -21.22
CA ARG A 47 -10.55 -20.63 -20.05
C ARG A 47 -10.16 -19.77 -18.86
N THR A 48 -8.88 -19.49 -18.66
CA THR A 48 -8.39 -18.88 -17.42
C THR A 48 -7.40 -17.76 -17.68
N VAL A 49 -7.38 -16.79 -16.77
CA VAL A 49 -6.31 -15.80 -16.65
C VAL A 49 -5.76 -15.88 -15.24
N ARG A 50 -4.43 -15.82 -15.12
CA ARG A 50 -3.73 -15.64 -13.85
C ARG A 50 -2.92 -14.37 -13.90
N TRP A 51 -3.02 -13.56 -12.85
CA TRP A 51 -2.25 -12.32 -12.74
C TRP A 51 -1.75 -12.12 -11.31
N ALA A 52 -0.68 -11.35 -11.19
CA ALA A 52 -0.20 -10.80 -9.94
C ALA A 52 -0.56 -9.31 -9.84
N THR A 53 -1.06 -8.89 -8.68
CA THR A 53 -1.20 -7.47 -8.33
C THR A 53 -0.02 -7.09 -7.44
N VAL A 54 0.80 -6.14 -7.89
CA VAL A 54 1.93 -5.62 -7.11
C VAL A 54 1.43 -4.53 -6.17
N TYR A 55 1.44 -4.79 -4.87
CA TYR A 55 1.01 -3.82 -3.86
C TYR A 55 2.18 -3.06 -3.23
N LYS A 56 3.37 -3.68 -3.20
CA LYS A 56 4.60 -3.06 -2.72
C LYS A 56 5.73 -3.31 -3.73
N VAL A 57 6.50 -2.27 -3.98
CA VAL A 57 7.73 -2.31 -4.79
C VAL A 57 8.94 -2.24 -3.85
N PRO A 58 10.15 -2.61 -4.31
CA PRO A 58 11.35 -2.48 -3.52
C PRO A 58 11.49 -1.07 -2.92
N ASP A 59 11.75 -1.01 -1.62
CA ASP A 59 11.98 0.20 -0.85
C ASP A 59 13.38 0.13 -0.23
N PRO A 60 14.40 0.74 -0.89
CA PRO A 60 15.75 0.79 -0.36
C PRO A 60 15.85 1.49 1.00
N ALA A 61 14.99 2.47 1.29
CA ALA A 61 14.97 3.17 2.57
C ALA A 61 14.30 2.33 3.67
N GLY A 62 13.35 1.48 3.28
CA GLY A 62 12.66 0.52 4.15
C GLY A 62 13.40 -0.80 4.37
N HIS A 63 14.60 -0.97 3.80
CA HIS A 63 15.36 -2.22 3.79
C HIS A 63 14.58 -3.42 3.24
N ASP A 64 13.64 -3.18 2.33
CA ASP A 64 12.81 -4.21 1.72
C ASP A 64 13.09 -4.26 0.20
N PRO A 65 14.02 -5.11 -0.26
CA PRO A 65 14.45 -5.11 -1.66
C PRO A 65 13.49 -5.86 -2.59
N TYR A 66 12.32 -6.30 -2.10
CA TYR A 66 11.46 -7.22 -2.80
C TYR A 66 10.16 -6.57 -3.27
N TYR A 67 9.56 -7.18 -4.28
CA TYR A 67 8.18 -6.90 -4.64
C TYR A 67 7.26 -7.78 -3.79
N HIS A 68 6.11 -7.23 -3.39
CA HIS A 68 5.08 -8.01 -2.70
C HIS A 68 3.80 -8.00 -3.50
N VAL A 69 3.34 -9.21 -3.83
CA VAL A 69 2.23 -9.39 -4.76
C VAL A 69 1.17 -10.32 -4.20
N GLU A 70 -0.06 -10.11 -4.65
CA GLU A 70 -1.17 -11.06 -4.53
C GLU A 70 -1.33 -11.76 -5.87
N VAL A 71 -1.68 -13.05 -5.88
CA VAL A 71 -1.85 -13.83 -7.11
C VAL A 71 -3.25 -14.40 -7.21
N ILE A 72 -3.92 -14.11 -8.32
CA ILE A 72 -5.30 -14.50 -8.59
C ILE A 72 -5.38 -15.36 -9.84
N GLU A 73 -6.22 -16.38 -9.79
CA GLU A 73 -6.74 -17.10 -10.94
C GLU A 73 -8.22 -16.76 -11.13
N LYS A 74 -8.62 -16.50 -12.37
CA LYS A 74 -10.02 -16.31 -12.74
C LYS A 74 -10.37 -17.08 -14.00
N GLU A 75 -11.50 -17.77 -13.93
CA GLU A 75 -12.15 -18.29 -15.13
C GLU A 75 -12.73 -17.14 -15.96
N ARG A 76 -12.48 -17.18 -17.28
CA ARG A 76 -12.97 -16.18 -18.22
C ARG A 76 -14.49 -16.34 -18.35
N HIS A 77 -15.17 -15.22 -18.57
CA HIS A 77 -16.63 -15.16 -18.72
C HIS A 77 -17.46 -15.50 -17.48
N THR A 78 -16.85 -15.78 -16.32
CA THR A 78 -17.58 -15.91 -15.06
C THR A 78 -17.74 -14.54 -14.37
N PRO A 79 -18.74 -14.37 -13.49
CA PRO A 79 -18.93 -13.13 -12.75
C PRO A 79 -17.69 -12.65 -12.01
N PRO A 80 -17.50 -11.33 -11.80
CA PRO A 80 -16.29 -10.80 -11.16
C PRO A 80 -15.99 -11.37 -9.78
N TRP A 81 -17.00 -11.71 -8.97
CA TRP A 81 -16.81 -12.27 -7.63
C TRP A 81 -16.38 -13.75 -7.61
N GLN A 82 -16.40 -14.44 -8.74
CA GLN A 82 -15.90 -15.81 -8.87
C GLN A 82 -14.44 -15.77 -9.33
N PHE A 83 -13.55 -15.96 -8.37
CA PHE A 83 -12.11 -16.05 -8.57
C PHE A 83 -11.49 -16.96 -7.50
N LYS A 84 -10.28 -17.44 -7.76
CA LYS A 84 -9.45 -18.11 -6.76
C LYS A 84 -8.27 -17.21 -6.43
N ARG A 85 -8.02 -17.03 -5.15
CA ARG A 85 -6.77 -16.44 -4.68
C ARG A 85 -5.75 -17.56 -4.55
N LEU A 86 -4.78 -17.59 -5.45
CA LEU A 86 -3.71 -18.59 -5.44
C LEU A 86 -2.69 -18.27 -4.34
N ALA A 87 -2.43 -16.99 -4.09
CA ALA A 87 -1.62 -16.54 -2.96
C ALA A 87 -2.09 -15.17 -2.51
N ALA A 88 -2.35 -15.01 -1.20
CA ALA A 88 -2.68 -13.69 -0.62
C ALA A 88 -1.46 -12.76 -0.59
N HIS A 89 -0.28 -13.33 -0.37
CA HIS A 89 1.00 -12.62 -0.34
C HIS A 89 2.10 -13.56 -0.79
N ILE A 90 2.93 -13.10 -1.72
CA ILE A 90 4.21 -13.72 -2.08
C ILE A 90 5.25 -12.62 -2.24
N VAL A 91 6.45 -12.89 -1.76
CA VAL A 91 7.61 -12.00 -1.86
C VAL A 91 8.45 -12.45 -3.03
N VAL A 92 8.74 -11.54 -3.96
CA VAL A 92 9.38 -11.89 -5.23
C VAL A 92 10.55 -10.95 -5.52
N THR A 93 11.61 -11.51 -6.09
CA THR A 93 12.73 -10.72 -6.64
C THR A 93 12.32 -10.03 -7.95
N SER A 94 13.07 -9.01 -8.38
CA SER A 94 12.87 -8.38 -9.71
C SER A 94 12.95 -9.42 -10.83
N GLU A 95 13.99 -10.25 -10.78
CA GLU A 95 14.26 -11.28 -11.78
C GLU A 95 13.14 -12.34 -11.84
N ALA A 96 12.57 -12.72 -10.67
CA ALA A 96 11.41 -13.61 -10.61
C ALA A 96 10.16 -12.97 -11.23
N LEU A 97 9.92 -11.69 -10.96
CA LEU A 97 8.79 -10.96 -11.51
C LEU A 97 8.92 -10.82 -13.04
N GLU A 98 10.11 -10.48 -13.53
CA GLU A 98 10.42 -10.38 -14.96
C GLU A 98 10.22 -11.72 -15.68
N ARG A 99 10.75 -12.82 -15.13
CA ARG A 99 10.54 -14.18 -15.68
C ARG A 99 9.08 -14.61 -15.71
N SER A 100 8.24 -14.01 -14.86
CA SER A 100 6.83 -14.36 -14.74
C SER A 100 5.92 -13.57 -15.70
N LEU A 101 6.44 -12.51 -16.31
CA LEU A 101 5.64 -11.61 -17.12
C LEU A 101 5.29 -12.23 -18.48
N LEU A 102 3.99 -12.30 -18.76
CA LEU A 102 3.45 -12.55 -20.09
C LEU A 102 3.04 -11.21 -20.71
N GLU A 103 3.61 -10.87 -21.87
CA GLU A 103 3.36 -9.58 -22.55
C GLU A 103 1.90 -9.39 -23.01
N GLN A 104 1.14 -10.48 -23.11
CA GLN A 104 -0.25 -10.45 -23.53
C GLN A 104 -1.12 -9.72 -22.51
N LYS A 105 -1.97 -8.82 -22.99
CA LYS A 105 -2.94 -8.13 -22.15
C LYS A 105 -4.17 -9.01 -21.93
N ALA A 106 -4.68 -9.01 -20.71
CA ALA A 106 -5.93 -9.66 -20.35
C ALA A 106 -6.75 -8.76 -19.44
N LYS A 107 -8.08 -8.95 -19.43
CA LYS A 107 -8.95 -8.29 -18.47
C LYS A 107 -8.67 -8.86 -17.07
N THR A 108 -8.29 -7.98 -16.16
CA THR A 108 -8.09 -8.30 -14.75
C THR A 108 -9.08 -7.53 -13.88
N TYR A 109 -9.08 -7.85 -12.60
CA TYR A 109 -9.91 -7.20 -11.60
C TYR A 109 -9.05 -6.80 -10.41
N PHE A 110 -9.36 -5.66 -9.82
CA PHE A 110 -8.75 -5.22 -8.57
C PHE A 110 -9.70 -5.57 -7.43
N TYR A 111 -9.36 -6.60 -6.65
CA TYR A 111 -10.15 -7.01 -5.49
C TYR A 111 -9.69 -6.26 -4.24
N LYS A 112 -10.42 -6.43 -3.14
CA LYS A 112 -10.04 -5.84 -1.85
C LYS A 112 -8.70 -6.42 -1.40
N ASP A 113 -7.82 -5.55 -0.93
CA ASP A 113 -6.44 -5.85 -0.51
C ASP A 113 -6.33 -6.34 0.94
N ILE A 114 -7.45 -6.61 1.62
CA ILE A 114 -7.45 -6.97 3.04
C ILE A 114 -6.64 -8.24 3.32
N GLU A 115 -6.78 -9.27 2.47
CA GLU A 115 -6.02 -10.52 2.58
C GLU A 115 -4.53 -10.28 2.39
N PHE A 116 -4.17 -9.45 1.40
CA PHE A 116 -2.79 -9.05 1.16
C PHE A 116 -2.20 -8.33 2.38
N ARG A 117 -2.93 -7.36 2.94
CA ARG A 117 -2.44 -6.57 4.08
C ARG A 117 -2.22 -7.43 5.32
N ILE A 118 -3.12 -8.37 5.60
CA ILE A 118 -2.99 -9.32 6.72
C ILE A 118 -1.75 -10.20 6.50
N ALA A 119 -1.61 -10.82 5.32
CA ALA A 119 -0.50 -11.72 5.04
C ALA A 119 0.86 -10.98 4.94
N TYR A 120 0.89 -9.75 4.41
CA TYR A 120 2.07 -8.89 4.44
C TYR A 120 2.51 -8.57 5.87
N GLN A 121 1.56 -8.23 6.75
CA GLN A 121 1.86 -7.97 8.15
C GLN A 121 2.44 -9.21 8.85
N ALA A 122 1.87 -10.40 8.60
CA ALA A 122 2.40 -11.65 9.11
C ALA A 122 3.85 -11.91 8.63
N TRP A 123 4.15 -11.64 7.35
CA TRP A 123 5.53 -11.73 6.84
C TRP A 123 6.47 -10.75 7.53
N ARG A 124 6.01 -9.52 7.83
CA ARG A 124 6.82 -8.51 8.50
C ARG A 124 7.24 -8.91 9.91
N GLU A 125 6.45 -9.75 10.58
CA GLU A 125 6.69 -10.26 11.93
C GLU A 125 7.70 -11.43 11.96
N LEU A 126 8.02 -12.02 10.81
CA LEU A 126 9.04 -13.07 10.70
C LEU A 126 10.45 -12.52 10.98
N SER A 127 11.33 -13.37 11.51
CA SER A 127 12.76 -13.07 11.59
C SER A 127 13.36 -12.91 10.18
N GLN A 128 14.50 -12.22 10.08
CA GLN A 128 15.15 -11.99 8.78
C GLN A 128 15.41 -13.31 8.02
N ALA A 129 15.94 -14.33 8.70
CA ALA A 129 16.21 -15.63 8.09
C ALA A 129 14.93 -16.30 7.55
N GLN A 130 13.82 -16.21 8.27
CA GLN A 130 12.52 -16.73 7.81
C GLN A 130 11.98 -15.92 6.63
N ARG A 131 12.13 -14.59 6.64
CA ARG A 131 11.73 -13.73 5.52
C ARG A 131 12.49 -14.08 4.25
N ASP A 132 13.80 -14.26 4.34
CA ASP A 132 14.64 -14.59 3.19
C ASP A 132 14.37 -16.00 2.65
N ALA A 133 13.99 -16.94 3.52
CA ALA A 133 13.68 -18.32 3.13
C ALA A 133 12.41 -18.45 2.28
N VAL A 134 11.44 -17.53 2.42
CA VAL A 134 10.17 -17.56 1.68
C VAL A 134 10.17 -16.68 0.42
N VAL A 135 11.31 -16.10 0.05
CA VAL A 135 11.44 -15.29 -1.16
C VAL A 135 11.39 -16.17 -2.40
N CYS A 136 10.44 -15.89 -3.28
CA CYS A 136 10.36 -16.51 -4.59
C CYS A 136 11.45 -15.97 -5.52
N ARG A 137 12.31 -16.89 -5.98
CA ARG A 137 13.44 -16.62 -6.89
C ARG A 137 13.22 -17.21 -8.29
N THR A 138 12.15 -17.96 -8.51
CA THR A 138 11.80 -18.53 -9.81
C THR A 138 10.52 -17.89 -10.34
N ALA A 139 9.88 -18.42 -11.39
CA ALA A 139 8.63 -17.84 -11.85
C ALA A 139 7.53 -18.00 -10.77
N ILE A 140 6.68 -16.97 -10.60
CA ILE A 140 5.69 -16.87 -9.52
C ILE A 140 4.79 -18.11 -9.43
N LEU A 141 4.32 -18.61 -10.58
CA LEU A 141 3.46 -19.80 -10.61
C LEU A 141 4.19 -21.08 -10.20
N GLU A 142 5.51 -21.16 -10.39
CA GLU A 142 6.31 -22.29 -9.93
C GLU A 142 6.50 -22.25 -8.40
N CYS A 143 6.64 -21.06 -7.82
CA CYS A 143 6.72 -20.89 -6.37
C CYS A 143 5.41 -21.29 -5.69
N ILE A 144 4.27 -20.94 -6.27
CA ILE A 144 2.94 -21.32 -5.74
C ILE A 144 2.74 -22.84 -5.85
N GLY A 145 3.03 -23.44 -7.02
CA GLY A 145 2.85 -24.88 -7.20
C GLY A 145 3.71 -25.76 -6.29
N LYS A 146 4.86 -25.25 -5.82
CA LYS A 146 5.69 -25.93 -4.80
C LYS A 146 5.09 -25.85 -3.40
N SER A 147 4.44 -24.74 -3.06
CA SER A 147 3.82 -24.54 -1.74
C SER A 147 2.59 -25.42 -1.51
N ASP A 148 1.86 -25.79 -2.58
CA ASP A 148 0.69 -26.69 -2.49
C ASP A 148 1.08 -28.17 -2.26
N SER A 149 2.38 -28.49 -2.28
CA SER A 149 2.91 -29.87 -2.16
C SER A 149 3.64 -30.16 -0.84
N MET A 150 3.60 -29.24 0.14
CA MET A 150 4.18 -29.40 1.48
C MET A 150 3.12 -29.56 2.57
#